data_AF-A9D8S7-F1
#
_entry.id   AF-A9D8S7-F1
#
_cell.length_a   1.000
_cell.length_b   1.000
_cell.length_c   1.000
_cell.angle_alpha   90.00
_cell.angle_beta   90.00
_cell.angle_gamma   90.00
#
_symmetry.space_group_name_H-M   'P 1'
#
loop_
_entity.id
_entity.type
_entity.pdbx_description
1 polymer ?
#
loop_
_entity_poly.entity_id
_entity_poly.type
_entity_poly.pdbx_seq_one_letter_code
_entity_poly.pdbx_strand_id
1 'polypeptide(L)'
;MQRLQRSIKRWLERGKNVPASRYAGRCRHILKYEQGLWVFLNHPGTPLTNNEAERCIRGSVIMRKICYGTRSDRGEKFRSRLLSVVETCKKRQLSPITVISKIVTAVVGNREYPDVFDLVSAESTPFW
;
A
#
# COMPACT_ATOMS: atom_id res chain seq x y z
N MET A 1 -12.53 24.79 -2.86
CA MET A 1 -11.16 24.24 -2.73
C MET A 1 -10.09 24.86 -3.64
N GLN A 2 -10.41 25.32 -4.86
CA GLN A 2 -9.42 25.82 -5.83
C GLN A 2 -8.47 26.92 -5.29
N ARG A 3 -8.96 27.83 -4.44
CA ARG A 3 -8.13 28.88 -3.81
C ARG A 3 -6.98 28.29 -2.98
N LEU A 4 -7.24 27.22 -2.23
CA LEU A 4 -6.22 26.56 -1.40
C LEU A 4 -5.19 25.84 -2.28
N GLN A 5 -5.65 25.13 -3.32
CA GLN A 5 -4.75 24.46 -4.27
C GLN A 5 -3.77 25.45 -4.92
N ARG A 6 -4.29 26.59 -5.41
CA ARG A 6 -3.46 27.66 -5.97
C ARG A 6 -2.47 28.24 -4.96
N SER A 7 -2.90 28.44 -3.71
CA SER A 7 -2.04 28.95 -2.64
C SER A 7 -0.90 27.99 -2.32
N ILE A 8 -1.21 26.70 -2.11
CA ILE A 8 -0.20 25.66 -1.83
C ILE A 8 0.78 25.55 -2.99
N LYS A 9 0.28 25.48 -4.23
CA LYS A 9 1.13 25.42 -5.42
C LYS A 9 2.07 26.63 -5.49
N ARG A 10 1.56 27.85 -5.27
CA ARG A 10 2.37 29.08 -5.26
C ARG A 10 3.52 29.00 -4.24
N TRP A 11 3.24 28.52 -3.03
CA TRP A 11 4.27 28.40 -1.98
C TRP A 11 5.30 27.31 -2.28
N LEU A 12 4.88 26.17 -2.81
CA LEU A 12 5.79 25.12 -3.24
C LEU A 12 6.68 25.56 -4.41
N GLU A 13 6.12 26.31 -5.37
CA GLU A 13 6.86 26.87 -6.51
C GLU A 13 7.91 27.90 -6.07
N ARG A 14 7.65 28.66 -5.01
CA ARG A 14 8.66 29.54 -4.39
C ARG A 14 9.68 28.72 -3.60
N GLY A 15 9.20 27.76 -2.81
CA GLY A 15 10.00 26.90 -1.96
C GLY A 15 11.02 26.06 -2.74
N LYS A 16 10.73 25.68 -3.99
CA LYS A 16 11.66 24.92 -4.84
C LYS A 16 12.94 25.68 -5.20
N ASN A 17 12.94 27.01 -5.07
CA ASN A 17 14.03 27.91 -5.46
C ASN A 17 14.81 28.47 -4.25
N VAL A 18 14.51 28.03 -3.02
CA VAL A 18 15.22 28.52 -1.84
C VAL A 18 16.66 27.97 -1.79
N PRO A 19 17.62 28.72 -1.22
CA PRO A 19 19.02 28.27 -1.13
C PRO A 19 19.20 26.97 -0.33
N ALA A 20 18.28 26.68 0.59
CA ALA A 20 18.29 25.48 1.40
C ALA A 20 17.85 24.25 0.59
N SER A 21 18.84 23.50 0.07
CA SER A 21 18.65 22.30 -0.76
C SER A 21 17.66 21.29 -0.18
N ARG A 22 17.65 21.10 1.15
CA ARG A 22 16.71 20.25 1.88
C ARG A 22 15.24 20.61 1.62
N TYR A 23 14.91 21.90 1.75
CA TYR A 23 13.54 22.38 1.57
C TYR A 23 13.18 22.49 0.08
N ALA A 24 14.12 22.96 -0.73
CA ALA A 24 13.97 23.01 -2.19
C ALA A 24 13.66 21.62 -2.78
N GLY A 25 14.36 20.57 -2.32
CA GLY A 25 14.11 19.19 -2.71
C GLY A 25 12.74 18.68 -2.30
N ARG A 26 12.30 18.98 -1.07
CA ARG A 26 10.94 18.62 -0.59
C ARG A 26 9.86 19.28 -1.43
N CYS A 27 10.00 20.58 -1.74
CA CYS A 27 9.04 21.30 -2.57
C CYS A 27 8.97 20.71 -3.99
N ARG A 28 10.12 20.39 -4.61
CA ARG A 28 10.15 19.69 -5.92
C ARG A 28 9.45 18.33 -5.85
N HIS A 29 9.70 17.56 -4.79
CA HIS A 29 9.07 16.25 -4.61
C HIS A 29 7.55 16.37 -4.48
N ILE A 30 7.06 17.30 -3.66
CA ILE A 30 5.62 17.51 -3.49
C ILE A 30 4.98 17.99 -4.80
N LEU A 31 5.62 18.91 -5.54
CA LEU A 31 5.14 19.35 -6.85
C LEU A 31 5.05 18.22 -7.87
N LYS A 32 6.02 17.29 -7.86
CA LYS A 32 6.01 16.10 -8.74
C LYS A 32 4.78 15.22 -8.52
N TYR A 33 4.27 15.14 -7.29
CA TYR A 33 3.13 14.29 -6.90
C TYR A 33 1.90 15.10 -6.47
N GLU A 34 1.78 16.36 -6.91
CA GLU A 34 0.79 17.31 -6.42
C GLU A 34 -0.65 16.87 -6.67
N GLN A 35 -0.91 16.18 -7.78
CA GLN A 35 -2.22 15.60 -8.08
C GLN A 35 -2.70 14.65 -6.97
N GLY A 36 -1.78 13.92 -6.33
CA GLY A 36 -2.07 13.00 -5.22
C GLY A 36 -2.64 13.68 -3.98
N LEU A 37 -2.36 14.98 -3.77
CA LEU A 37 -2.86 15.74 -2.62
C LEU A 37 -4.38 15.98 -2.68
N TRP A 38 -4.99 15.82 -3.85
CA TRP A 38 -6.36 16.25 -4.12
C TRP A 38 -7.31 15.12 -4.52
N VAL A 39 -6.84 13.86 -4.54
CA VAL A 39 -7.61 12.69 -5.02
C VAL A 39 -8.94 12.54 -4.29
N PHE A 40 -8.98 12.84 -2.98
CA PHE A 40 -10.19 12.79 -2.16
C PHE A 40 -11.32 13.72 -2.63
N LEU A 41 -11.02 14.75 -3.43
CA LEU A 41 -12.04 15.65 -3.99
C LEU A 41 -12.82 15.01 -5.14
N ASN A 42 -12.21 14.08 -5.86
CA ASN A 42 -12.79 13.44 -7.05
C ASN A 42 -13.32 12.03 -6.75
N HIS A 43 -12.84 11.39 -5.68
CA HIS A 43 -13.17 10.01 -5.34
C HIS A 43 -13.78 9.93 -3.92
N PRO A 44 -15.13 9.94 -3.82
CA PRO A 44 -15.83 9.70 -2.56
C PRO A 44 -15.34 8.42 -1.89
N GLY A 45 -15.10 8.46 -0.58
CA GLY A 45 -14.56 7.33 0.19
C GLY A 45 -13.03 7.29 0.28
N THR A 46 -12.29 8.09 -0.50
CA THR A 46 -10.84 8.21 -0.34
C THR A 46 -10.52 9.12 0.86
N PRO A 47 -9.75 8.66 1.86
CA PRO A 47 -9.41 9.49 3.02
C PRO A 47 -8.47 10.64 2.62
N LEU A 48 -8.57 11.78 3.32
CA LEU A 48 -7.65 12.92 3.18
C LEU A 48 -6.20 12.56 3.56
N THR A 49 -6.03 11.53 4.40
CA THR A 49 -4.73 11.16 4.98
C THR A 49 -4.22 9.87 4.37
N ASN A 50 -2.89 9.74 4.31
CA ASN A 50 -2.21 8.54 3.84
C ASN A 50 -2.09 7.43 4.92
N ASN A 51 -2.80 7.57 6.05
CA ASN A 51 -2.66 6.70 7.21
C ASN A 51 -2.89 5.23 6.89
N GLU A 52 -3.85 4.93 6.00
CA GLU A 52 -4.14 3.55 5.61
C GLU A 52 -2.95 2.93 4.85
N ALA A 53 -2.41 3.63 3.86
CA ALA A 53 -1.27 3.13 3.09
C ALA A 53 -0.03 3.00 3.98
N GLU A 54 0.24 3.98 4.84
CA GLU A 54 1.34 3.93 5.81
C GLU A 54 1.21 2.73 6.75
N ARG A 55 0.00 2.46 7.25
CA ARG A 55 -0.28 1.30 8.10
C ARG A 55 -0.02 -0.01 7.36
N CYS A 56 -0.45 -0.11 6.10
CA CYS A 56 -0.25 -1.30 5.27
C CYS A 56 1.25 -1.60 5.05
N ILE A 57 2.07 -0.57 4.78
CA ILE A 57 3.51 -0.78 4.52
C ILE A 57 4.32 -0.94 5.82
N ARG A 58 3.85 -0.44 6.96
CA ARG A 58 4.58 -0.42 8.23
C ARG A 58 5.05 -1.81 8.67
N GLY A 59 4.21 -2.84 8.50
CA GLY A 59 4.57 -4.22 8.83
C GLY A 59 5.82 -4.70 8.09
N SER A 60 5.90 -4.42 6.79
CA SER A 60 7.05 -4.77 5.95
C SER A 60 8.34 -4.03 6.36
N VAL A 61 8.22 -2.74 6.73
CA VAL A 61 9.34 -1.92 7.17
C VAL A 61 9.89 -2.40 8.50
N ILE A 62 9.01 -2.72 9.46
CA ILE A 62 9.39 -3.28 10.76
C ILE A 62 10.10 -4.62 10.55
N MET A 63 9.53 -5.51 9.73
CA MET A 63 10.13 -6.82 9.45
C MET A 63 11.52 -6.68 8.81
N ARG A 64 11.71 -5.73 7.88
CA ARG A 64 13.01 -5.45 7.27
C ARG A 64 14.03 -4.97 8.31
N LYS A 65 13.60 -4.12 9.24
CA LYS A 65 14.47 -3.59 10.30
C LYS A 65 14.91 -4.67 11.28
N ILE A 66 14.02 -5.60 11.65
CA ILE A 66 14.32 -6.66 12.63
C ILE A 66 15.09 -7.82 11.99
N CYS A 67 14.75 -8.18 10.76
CA CYS A 67 15.27 -9.39 10.11
C CYS A 67 16.30 -9.12 9.00
N TYR A 68 16.74 -7.88 8.80
CA TYR A 68 17.81 -7.45 7.86
C TYR A 68 17.64 -7.82 6.37
N GLY A 69 16.49 -8.37 5.97
CA GLY A 69 16.15 -8.67 4.57
C GLY A 69 16.61 -10.05 4.08
N THR A 70 16.75 -10.19 2.77
CA THR A 70 17.25 -11.41 2.09
C THR A 70 18.05 -10.98 0.86
N ARG A 71 19.08 -11.75 0.50
CA ARG A 71 19.96 -11.46 -0.65
C ARG A 71 19.61 -12.27 -1.90
N SER A 72 18.61 -13.15 -1.83
CA SER A 72 18.17 -13.94 -2.98
C SER A 72 16.85 -13.43 -3.54
N ASP A 73 16.74 -13.41 -4.87
CA ASP A 73 15.51 -13.06 -5.58
C ASP A 73 14.33 -13.95 -5.14
N ARG A 74 14.59 -15.25 -4.96
CA ARG A 74 13.60 -16.20 -4.42
C ARG A 74 13.10 -15.80 -3.03
N GLY A 75 14.01 -15.40 -2.14
CA GLY A 75 13.66 -14.95 -0.79
C GLY A 75 12.86 -13.65 -0.81
N GLU A 76 13.21 -12.72 -1.68
CA GLU A 76 12.52 -11.42 -1.79
C GLU A 76 11.10 -11.59 -2.32
N LYS A 77 10.93 -12.42 -3.36
CA LYS A 77 9.61 -12.81 -3.88
C LYS A 77 8.77 -13.54 -2.84
N PHE A 78 9.37 -14.43 -2.05
CA PHE A 78 8.65 -15.10 -0.96
C PHE A 78 8.15 -14.11 0.09
N ARG A 79 9.01 -13.22 0.58
CA ARG A 79 8.64 -12.24 1.62
C ARG A 79 7.59 -11.24 1.13
N SER A 80 7.73 -10.72 -0.09
CA SER A 80 6.76 -9.78 -0.67
C SER A 80 5.38 -10.42 -0.83
N ARG A 81 5.30 -11.64 -1.37
CA ARG A 81 4.04 -12.40 -1.49
C ARG A 81 3.42 -12.71 -0.14
N LEU A 82 4.22 -13.21 0.81
CA LEU A 82 3.72 -13.55 2.14
C LEU A 82 3.16 -12.33 2.88
N LEU A 83 3.87 -11.20 2.86
CA LEU A 83 3.42 -9.96 3.48
C LEU A 83 2.15 -9.43 2.80
N SER A 84 2.05 -9.53 1.47
CA SER A 84 0.82 -9.17 0.75
C SER A 84 -0.37 -10.01 1.20
N VAL A 85 -0.23 -11.34 1.28
CA VAL A 85 -1.28 -12.24 1.79
C VAL A 85 -1.68 -11.88 3.21
N VAL A 86 -0.70 -11.64 4.10
CA VAL A 86 -0.95 -11.29 5.51
C VAL A 86 -1.71 -9.96 5.63
N GLU A 87 -1.30 -8.92 4.89
CA GLU A 87 -2.00 -7.63 4.92
C GLU A 87 -3.42 -7.74 4.34
N THR A 88 -3.63 -8.54 3.28
CA THR A 88 -4.98 -8.83 2.76
C THR A 88 -5.84 -9.55 3.80
N CYS A 89 -5.28 -10.54 4.51
CA CYS A 89 -5.98 -11.23 5.59
C CYS A 89 -6.41 -10.25 6.69
N LYS A 90 -5.52 -9.35 7.12
CA LYS A 90 -5.85 -8.32 8.12
C LYS A 90 -6.99 -7.41 7.66
N LYS A 91 -6.95 -6.94 6.41
CA LYS A 91 -8.03 -6.09 5.86
C LYS A 91 -9.37 -6.80 5.82
N ARG A 92 -9.37 -8.10 5.53
CA ARG A 92 -10.57 -8.95 5.47
C ARG A 92 -10.95 -9.58 6.82
N GLN A 93 -10.26 -9.23 7.90
CA GLN A 93 -10.46 -9.80 9.24
C GLN A 93 -10.32 -11.34 9.29
N LEU A 94 -9.47 -11.90 8.43
CA LEU A 94 -9.15 -13.32 8.37
C LEU A 94 -7.87 -13.62 9.14
N SER A 95 -7.80 -14.82 9.73
CA SER A 95 -6.56 -15.32 10.38
C SER A 95 -5.50 -15.63 9.32
N PRO A 96 -4.36 -14.92 9.28
CA PRO A 96 -3.33 -15.16 8.27
C PRO A 96 -2.73 -16.57 8.36
N ILE A 97 -2.56 -17.09 9.58
CA ILE A 97 -2.05 -18.45 9.82
C ILE A 97 -3.02 -19.47 9.20
N THR A 98 -4.32 -19.30 9.41
CA THR A 98 -5.32 -20.23 8.85
C THR A 98 -5.29 -20.21 7.32
N VAL A 99 -5.23 -19.03 6.71
CA VAL A 99 -5.17 -18.87 5.24
C VAL A 99 -3.90 -19.51 4.69
N ILE A 100 -2.73 -19.21 5.27
CA ILE A 100 -1.45 -19.76 4.81
C ILE A 100 -1.43 -21.28 4.99
N SER A 101 -1.90 -21.79 6.12
CA SER A 101 -1.99 -23.24 6.37
C SER A 101 -2.89 -23.94 5.35
N LYS A 102 -4.03 -23.35 4.97
CA LYS A 102 -4.89 -23.91 3.91
C LYS A 102 -4.15 -23.99 2.57
N ILE A 103 -3.46 -22.92 2.17
CA ILE A 103 -2.67 -22.89 0.93
C ILE A 103 -1.57 -23.97 0.97
N VAL A 104 -0.78 -24.00 2.04
CA VAL A 104 0.35 -24.94 2.17
C VAL A 104 -0.15 -26.39 2.16
N THR A 105 -1.21 -26.71 2.89
CA THR A 105 -1.79 -28.06 2.93
C THR A 105 -2.29 -28.51 1.55
N ALA A 106 -2.93 -27.61 0.78
CA ALA A 106 -3.38 -27.93 -0.57
C ALA A 106 -2.20 -28.20 -1.52
N VAL A 107 -1.16 -27.36 -1.47
CA VAL A 107 0.04 -27.51 -2.31
C VAL A 107 0.80 -28.79 -1.98
N VAL A 108 1.00 -29.09 -0.69
CA VAL A 108 1.69 -30.32 -0.25
C VAL A 108 0.87 -31.56 -0.61
N GLY A 109 -0.46 -31.47 -0.54
CA GLY A 109 -1.37 -32.55 -0.95
C GLY A 109 -1.59 -32.68 -2.45
N ASN A 110 -0.88 -31.89 -3.28
CA ASN A 110 -1.05 -31.82 -4.75
C ASN A 110 -2.52 -31.62 -5.18
N ARG A 111 -3.25 -30.79 -4.44
CA ARG A 111 -4.64 -30.41 -4.73
C ARG A 111 -4.69 -29.06 -5.46
N GLU A 112 -5.84 -28.73 -6.01
CA GLU A 112 -6.07 -27.39 -6.56
C GLU A 112 -5.89 -26.29 -5.52
N TYR A 113 -5.50 -25.10 -5.99
CA TYR A 113 -5.29 -23.95 -5.11
C TYR A 113 -6.62 -23.50 -4.49
N PRO A 114 -6.73 -23.45 -3.15
CA PRO A 114 -7.97 -23.06 -2.51
C PRO A 114 -8.26 -21.58 -2.76
N ASP A 115 -9.51 -21.26 -3.06
CA ASP A 115 -10.00 -19.88 -3.08
C ASP A 115 -10.12 -19.35 -1.65
N VAL A 116 -8.99 -18.95 -1.06
CA VAL A 116 -8.93 -18.50 0.34
C VAL A 116 -9.50 -17.10 0.56
N PHE A 117 -9.84 -16.40 -0.52
CA PHE A 117 -10.33 -15.02 -0.50
C PHE A 117 -11.65 -14.89 -1.26
N ASP A 118 -12.32 -15.98 -1.58
CA ASP A 118 -13.60 -16.00 -2.28
C ASP A 118 -13.59 -15.13 -3.56
N LEU A 119 -12.46 -15.07 -4.27
CA LEU A 119 -12.29 -14.22 -5.46
C LEU A 119 -13.05 -14.78 -6.66
N VAL A 120 -13.20 -16.10 -6.74
CA VAL A 120 -13.91 -16.79 -7.82
C VAL A 120 -15.42 -16.82 -7.52
N SER A 121 -15.78 -16.93 -6.24
CA SER A 121 -17.18 -16.96 -5.79
C SER A 121 -17.84 -15.57 -5.71
N ALA A 122 -17.07 -14.48 -5.71
CA ALA A 122 -17.59 -13.12 -5.57
C ALA A 122 -18.17 -12.49 -6.86
N GLU A 123 -17.96 -13.10 -8.04
CA GLU A 123 -18.49 -12.58 -9.31
C GLU A 123 -20.03 -12.67 -9.43
N SER A 124 -20.70 -13.40 -8.52
CA SER A 124 -22.15 -13.63 -8.58
C SER A 124 -23.04 -12.67 -7.77
N THR A 125 -22.48 -11.73 -7.00
CA THR A 125 -23.28 -10.73 -6.27
C THR A 125 -23.19 -9.36 -6.95
N PRO A 126 -24.29 -8.83 -7.53
CA PRO A 126 -24.33 -7.47 -8.04
C PRO A 126 -24.14 -6.50 -6.87
N PHE A 127 -23.09 -5.68 -6.94
CA PHE A 127 -22.85 -4.60 -6.01
C PHE A 127 -23.72 -3.41 -6.44
N TRP A 128 -25.00 -3.43 -6.07
CA TRP A 128 -25.87 -2.26 -6.08
C TRP A 128 -26.16 -1.85 -4.63
#